data_AF-A0A844I9P5-F1
#
_entry.id   AF-A0A844I9P5-F1
#
_cell.length_a   1.000
_cell.length_b   1.000
_cell.length_c   1.000
_cell.angle_alpha   90.00
_cell.angle_beta   90.00
_cell.angle_gamma   90.00
#
_symmetry.space_group_name_H-M   'P 1'
#
loop_
_entity.id
_entity.type
_entity.pdbx_description
1 polymer ?
#
loop_
_entity_poly.entity_id
_entity_poly.type
_entity_poly.pdbx_seq_one_letter_code
_entity_poly.pdbx_strand_id
1 'polypeptide(L)' 'LKVVAVNPNGTSQECSSCGNKVKKPLSQRMHNCPVCHGSLCRDLNAAMIIKNRGTRGLKAQSMSS' A
#
# COMPACT_ATOMS: atom_id res chain seq x y z
N LEU A 1 15.68 16.13 -6.85
CA LEU A 1 14.74 15.01 -6.62
C LEU A 1 14.09 15.19 -5.25
N LYS A 2 12.75 15.23 -5.14
CA LYS A 2 12.07 15.34 -3.83
C LYS A 2 11.67 13.93 -3.36
N VAL A 3 12.12 13.54 -2.17
CA VAL A 3 11.81 12.25 -1.55
C VAL A 3 10.88 12.48 -0.36
N VAL A 4 9.87 11.64 -0.21
CA VAL A 4 8.92 11.68 0.91
C VAL A 4 8.97 10.35 1.63
N ALA A 5 9.35 10.38 2.91
CA ALA A 5 9.33 9.19 3.75
C ALA A 5 7.87 8.81 4.07
N VAL A 6 7.58 7.51 4.05
CA VAL A 6 6.29 6.95 4.44
C VAL A 6 6.50 5.80 5.42
N ASN A 7 5.53 5.57 6.30
CA ASN A 7 5.56 4.39 7.17
C ASN A 7 5.45 3.12 6.31
N PRO A 8 6.42 2.19 6.34
CA PRO A 8 6.38 0.96 5.56
C PRO A 8 5.57 -0.17 6.22
N ASN A 9 5.15 -0.01 7.48
CA ASN A 9 4.50 -1.08 8.23
C ASN A 9 3.19 -1.51 7.55
N GLY A 10 3.04 -2.83 7.38
CA GLY A 10 1.81 -3.46 6.88
C GLY A 10 1.57 -3.32 5.37
N THR A 11 2.45 -2.69 4.59
CA THR A 11 2.26 -2.45 3.13
C THR A 11 2.04 -3.74 2.33
N SER A 12 2.70 -4.83 2.70
CA SER A 12 2.54 -6.14 2.06
C SER A 12 1.23 -6.85 2.43
N GLN A 13 0.59 -6.42 3.52
CA GLN A 13 -0.61 -7.04 4.08
C GLN A 13 -1.88 -6.27 3.69
N GLU A 14 -1.81 -4.94 3.61
CA GLU A 14 -2.91 -4.05 3.22
C GLU A 14 -3.21 -4.16 1.72
N CYS A 15 -4.49 -4.26 1.35
CA CYS A 15 -4.93 -4.28 -0.04
C CYS A 15 -4.89 -2.87 -0.64
N SER A 16 -4.19 -2.67 -1.77
CA SER A 16 -4.09 -1.36 -2.41
C SER A 16 -5.40 -0.85 -3.03
N SER A 17 -6.38 -1.74 -3.23
CA SER A 17 -7.68 -1.40 -3.81
C SER A 17 -8.73 -1.04 -2.75
N CYS A 18 -8.87 -1.84 -1.69
CA CYS A 18 -9.94 -1.65 -0.70
C CYS A 18 -9.44 -1.35 0.73
N GLY A 19 -8.13 -1.37 0.99
CA GLY A 19 -7.57 -1.10 2.31
C GLY A 19 -7.68 -2.25 3.32
N ASN A 20 -8.37 -3.35 3.00
CA ASN A 20 -8.49 -4.48 3.91
C ASN A 20 -7.13 -5.16 4.18
N LYS A 21 -6.91 -5.63 5.41
CA LYS A 21 -5.68 -6.33 5.79
C LYS A 21 -5.81 -7.82 5.52
N VAL A 22 -4.96 -8.31 4.63
CA VAL A 22 -4.90 -9.72 4.22
C VAL A 22 -3.64 -10.36 4.79
N LYS A 23 -3.74 -11.00 5.96
CA LYS A 23 -2.63 -11.69 6.63
C LYS A 23 -2.08 -12.83 5.76
N LYS A 24 -0.78 -12.85 5.52
CA LYS A 24 -0.08 -13.88 4.74
C LYS A 24 1.41 -14.00 5.09
N PRO A 25 2.02 -15.18 4.94
CA PRO A 25 3.45 -15.39 5.16
C PRO A 25 4.30 -14.74 4.06
N LEU A 26 5.61 -14.58 4.32
CA LEU A 26 6.55 -14.03 3.34
C LEU A 26 6.76 -14.92 2.11
N SER A 27 6.51 -16.23 2.23
CA SER A 27 6.54 -17.17 1.11
C SER A 27 5.40 -16.94 0.12
N GLN A 28 4.27 -16.36 0.56
CA GLN A 28 3.16 -16.04 -0.32
C GLN A 28 3.46 -14.76 -1.12
N ARG A 29 3.75 -14.93 -2.41
CA ARG A 29 4.10 -13.82 -3.33
C ARG A 29 2.91 -13.22 -4.07
N MET A 30 1.72 -13.80 -3.94
CA MET A 30 0.47 -13.27 -4.51
C MET A 30 -0.40 -12.63 -3.42
N HIS A 31 -0.92 -11.45 -3.70
CA HIS A 31 -1.95 -10.78 -2.91
C HIS A 31 -3.31 -11.09 -3.54
N ASN A 32 -4.07 -11.97 -2.89
CA ASN A 32 -5.45 -12.26 -3.24
C ASN A 32 -6.35 -11.67 -2.15
N CYS A 33 -7.12 -10.64 -2.47
CA CYS A 33 -7.97 -9.98 -1.49
C CYS A 33 -9.34 -10.68 -1.42
N PRO A 34 -9.78 -11.17 -0.25
CA PRO A 34 -11.08 -11.82 -0.10
C PRO A 34 -12.26 -10.84 -0.13
N VAL A 35 -11.98 -9.53 -0.02
CA VAL A 35 -13.01 -8.48 0.09
C VAL A 35 -13.34 -7.87 -1.27
N CYS A 36 -12.32 -7.46 -2.03
CA CYS A 36 -12.53 -6.85 -3.35
C CYS A 36 -12.18 -7.78 -4.51
N HIS A 37 -11.82 -9.03 -4.21
CA HIS A 37 -11.45 -10.06 -5.18
C HIS A 37 -10.28 -9.72 -6.11
N GLY A 38 -9.52 -8.64 -5.81
CA GLY A 38 -8.31 -8.29 -6.54
C GLY A 38 -7.19 -9.30 -6.34
N SER A 39 -6.50 -9.67 -7.42
CA SER A 39 -5.35 -10.57 -7.42
C SER A 39 -4.17 -9.95 -8.17
N LEU A 40 -3.01 -9.88 -7.52
CA LEU A 40 -1.78 -9.37 -8.11
C LEU A 40 -0.54 -9.80 -7.31
N CYS A 41 0.66 -9.53 -7.84
CA CYS A 41 1.89 -9.70 -7.08
C CYS A 41 1.89 -8.86 -5.79
N ARG A 42 2.29 -9.47 -4.67
CA ARG A 42 2.37 -8.84 -3.34
C ARG A 42 3.26 -7.60 -3.35
N ASP A 43 4.38 -7.65 -4.06
CA ASP A 43 5.36 -6.57 -4.07
C ASP A 43 4.84 -5.37 -4.88
N LEU A 44 4.09 -5.62 -5.97
CA LEU A 44 3.37 -4.59 -6.71
C LEU A 44 2.26 -3.96 -5.86
N ASN A 45 1.47 -4.77 -5.14
CA ASN A 45 0.47 -4.27 -4.19
C ASN A 45 1.12 -3.37 -3.12
N ALA A 46 2.24 -3.79 -2.53
CA ALA A 46 2.95 -3.01 -1.53
C ALA A 46 3.47 -1.67 -2.09
N ALA A 47 4.01 -1.67 -3.32
CA ALA A 47 4.45 -0.44 -4.00
C ALA A 47 3.29 0.54 -4.22
N MET A 48 2.10 0.05 -4.58
CA MET A 48 0.90 0.89 -4.69
C MET A 48 0.49 1.48 -3.35
N ILE A 49 0.55 0.73 -2.24
CA ILE A 49 0.31 1.28 -0.90
C ILE A 49 1.31 2.40 -0.58
N ILE A 50 2.60 2.20 -0.84
CA ILE A 50 3.66 3.20 -0.61
C ILE A 50 3.37 4.48 -1.40
N LYS A 51 3.06 4.34 -2.70
CA LYS A 51 2.65 5.47 -3.56
C LYS A 51 1.46 6.22 -2.96
N ASN A 52 0.40 5.49 -2.59
CA ASN A 52 -0.82 6.09 -2.04
C ASN A 52 -0.59 6.81 -0.70
N ARG A 53 0.28 6.28 0.17
CA ARG A 53 0.69 6.94 1.42
C ARG A 53 1.50 8.21 1.13
N GLY A 54 2.44 8.15 0.19
CA GLY A 54 3.27 9.29 -0.20
C GLY A 54 2.45 10.42 -0.82
N THR A 55 1.53 10.10 -1.75
CA THR A 55 0.63 11.08 -2.36
C THR A 55 -0.29 11.74 -1.31
N ARG A 56 -0.81 10.98 -0.34
CA ARG A 56 -1.59 11.54 0.76
C ARG A 56 -0.77 12.48 1.64
N GLY A 57 0.46 12.11 1.98
CA GLY A 57 1.37 12.96 2.73
C GLY A 57 1.69 14.28 2.02
N LEU A 58 1.93 14.23 0.70
CA LEU A 58 2.13 15.43 -0.12
C LEU A 58 0.90 16.35 -0.14
N LYS A 59 -0.30 15.79 -0.31
CA LYS A 59 -1.55 16.56 -0.29
C LYS A 59 -1.79 17.23 1.07
N ALA A 60 -1.50 16.53 2.18
CA ALA A 60 -1.63 17.10 3.51
C ALA A 60 -0.69 18.31 3.71
N GLN A 61 0.57 18.21 3.25
CA GLN A 61 1.53 19.33 3.32
C GLN A 61 1.04 20.57 2.54
N SER A 62 0.46 20.37 1.35
CA SER A 62 -0.06 21.49 0.55
C SER A 62 -1.31 22.14 1.13
N MET A 63 -2.08 21.44 1.97
CA MET A 63 -3.30 21.97 2.60
C MET A 63 -3.03 22.67 3.94
N SER A 64 -1.83 22.53 4.50
CA SER A 64 -1.40 23.20 5.74
C SER A 64 -0.56 24.45 5.49
N SER A 65 -0.43 24.88 4.22
CA SER A 65 0.28 26.09 3.80
C SER A 65 -0.70 27.18 3.40
#